data_AF-E3K572-F1
#
_entry.id   AF-E3K572-F1
#
_cell.length_a   1.000
_cell.length_b   1.000
_cell.length_c   1.000
_cell.angle_alpha   90.00
_cell.angle_beta   90.00
_cell.angle_gamma   90.00
#
_symmetry.space_group_name_H-M   'P 1'
#
loop_
_entity.id
_entity.type
_entity.pdbx_description
1 polymer ?
#
loop_
_entity_poly.entity_id
_entity_poly.type
_entity_poly.pdbx_seq_one_letter_code
_entity_poly.pdbx_strand_id
1 'polypeptide(L)'
;MPVEGLENVTPEIAGNIARKMQMLNAQGITVWLRFAHEMNGDWYVWGQKPALFLEKWKLVTAAVRSVAPKTLMLWAPNSGFGKDQDALLGGYTKYWPGGEWVDMIGLSFYHYGGHERANVLPSPTEAQDTIKDFVKLFGSKNHDRPVVLAETAASYTRSLDGKPAPGTANERDIKLSWMSQLLSRSMAEAVPELKAIVWFEVMKNENAAGNTPVKSEDFRIVTGQIKPLTDDAYKLLSHRSSKSSKVRKPKRSGHLGKKRVGMM
;
A
#
# COMPACT_ATOMS: atom_id res chain seq x y z
N MET A 1 -6.62 -3.97 -15.43
CA MET A 1 -7.22 -4.91 -14.46
C MET A 1 -8.13 -5.89 -15.22
N PRO A 2 -8.31 -7.14 -14.76
CA PRO A 2 -9.11 -8.15 -15.46
C PRO A 2 -10.62 -7.94 -15.23
N VAL A 3 -11.14 -6.78 -15.66
CA VAL A 3 -12.55 -6.37 -15.45
C VAL A 3 -13.56 -7.26 -16.19
N GLU A 4 -13.11 -7.98 -17.21
CA GLU A 4 -13.88 -9.01 -17.90
C GLU A 4 -13.71 -10.41 -17.27
N GLY A 5 -13.05 -10.49 -16.10
CA GLY A 5 -12.78 -11.74 -15.39
C GLY A 5 -11.39 -12.33 -15.67
N LEU A 6 -10.93 -13.17 -14.75
CA LEU A 6 -9.61 -13.81 -14.83
C LEU A 6 -9.49 -14.83 -15.97
N GLU A 7 -10.58 -15.44 -16.42
CA GLU A 7 -10.57 -16.40 -17.54
C GLU A 7 -10.06 -15.79 -18.84
N ASN A 8 -10.30 -14.49 -19.03
CA ASN A 8 -9.86 -13.74 -20.20
C ASN A 8 -8.37 -13.35 -20.14
N VAL A 9 -7.67 -13.67 -19.05
CA VAL A 9 -6.21 -13.47 -18.94
C VAL A 9 -5.50 -14.66 -19.59
N THR A 10 -5.43 -14.62 -20.91
CA THR A 10 -4.74 -15.63 -21.73
C THR A 10 -3.22 -15.37 -21.79
N PRO A 11 -2.41 -16.33 -22.29
CA PRO A 11 -0.99 -16.08 -22.54
C PRO A 11 -0.72 -14.90 -23.47
N GLU A 12 -1.59 -14.66 -24.45
CA GLU A 12 -1.51 -13.50 -25.34
C GLU A 12 -1.70 -12.18 -24.57
N ILE A 13 -2.71 -12.12 -23.70
CA ILE A 13 -2.97 -10.95 -22.84
C ILE A 13 -1.81 -10.72 -21.87
N ALA A 14 -1.28 -11.77 -21.23
CA ALA A 14 -0.11 -11.67 -20.38
C ALA A 14 1.11 -11.14 -21.16
N GLY A 15 1.33 -11.62 -22.39
CA GLY A 15 2.37 -11.11 -23.28
C GLY A 15 2.15 -9.65 -23.67
N ASN A 16 0.92 -9.23 -23.92
CA ASN A 16 0.57 -7.84 -24.21
C ASN A 16 0.87 -6.92 -23.01
N ILE A 17 0.50 -7.34 -21.80
CA ILE A 17 0.85 -6.63 -20.56
C ILE A 17 2.37 -6.48 -20.46
N ALA A 18 3.11 -7.58 -20.60
CA ALA A 18 4.55 -7.58 -20.48
C ALA A 18 5.24 -6.67 -21.52
N ARG A 19 4.77 -6.66 -22.77
CA ARG A 19 5.26 -5.72 -23.80
C ARG A 19 5.00 -4.27 -23.45
N LYS A 20 3.82 -3.94 -22.90
CA LYS A 20 3.54 -2.57 -22.43
C LYS A 20 4.45 -2.17 -21.26
N MET A 21 4.76 -3.09 -20.35
CA MET A 21 5.71 -2.84 -19.27
C MET A 21 7.13 -2.62 -19.81
N GLN A 22 7.55 -3.42 -20.80
CA GLN A 22 8.84 -3.25 -21.46
C GLN A 22 8.96 -1.88 -22.14
N MET A 23 7.89 -1.40 -22.79
CA MET A 23 7.88 -0.08 -23.42
C MET A 23 8.14 1.04 -22.40
N LEU A 24 7.57 0.93 -21.19
CA LEU A 24 7.83 1.88 -20.10
C LEU A 24 9.25 1.72 -19.54
N ASN A 25 9.71 0.49 -19.36
CA ASN A 25 11.08 0.23 -18.90
C ASN A 25 12.15 0.75 -19.87
N ALA A 26 11.89 0.72 -21.19
CA ALA A 26 12.77 1.28 -22.21
C ALA A 26 12.89 2.81 -22.13
N GLN A 27 11.88 3.47 -21.54
CA GLN A 27 11.90 4.91 -21.24
C GLN A 27 12.55 5.24 -19.88
N GLY A 28 13.14 4.25 -19.22
CA GLY A 28 13.77 4.42 -17.91
C GLY A 28 12.81 4.36 -16.73
N ILE A 29 11.53 4.02 -16.94
CA ILE A 29 10.53 3.92 -15.87
C ILE A 29 10.53 2.51 -15.28
N THR A 30 10.85 2.39 -14.00
CA THR A 30 10.60 1.17 -13.22
C THR A 30 9.12 1.11 -12.87
N VAL A 31 8.44 0.03 -13.26
CA VAL A 31 7.00 -0.15 -13.02
C VAL A 31 6.78 -1.09 -11.84
N TRP A 32 5.82 -0.75 -10.96
CA TRP A 32 5.29 -1.67 -9.95
C TRP A 32 3.91 -2.15 -10.42
N LEU A 33 3.85 -3.37 -10.95
CA LEU A 33 2.62 -3.93 -11.52
C LEU A 33 1.79 -4.60 -10.42
N ARG A 34 0.68 -3.96 -10.04
CA ARG A 34 -0.29 -4.47 -9.05
C ARG A 34 -1.47 -5.16 -9.74
N PHE A 35 -1.22 -6.35 -10.31
CA PHE A 35 -2.23 -7.10 -11.07
C PHE A 35 -3.32 -7.69 -10.16
N ALA A 36 -4.59 -7.53 -10.55
CA ALA A 36 -5.76 -8.12 -9.86
C ALA A 36 -5.73 -7.91 -8.34
N HIS A 37 -5.60 -6.65 -7.93
CA HIS A 37 -5.51 -6.24 -6.53
C HIS A 37 -6.75 -6.63 -5.71
N GLU A 38 -6.59 -6.71 -4.39
CA GLU A 38 -7.68 -7.02 -3.45
C GLU A 38 -8.50 -8.26 -3.85
N MET A 39 -7.82 -9.25 -4.40
CA MET A 39 -8.38 -10.54 -4.82
C MET A 39 -9.09 -11.31 -3.69
N ASN A 40 -8.83 -10.97 -2.43
CA ASN A 40 -9.52 -11.52 -1.26
C ASN A 40 -10.87 -10.84 -0.95
N GLY A 41 -11.27 -9.81 -1.71
CA GLY A 41 -12.58 -9.14 -1.64
C GLY A 41 -13.65 -9.81 -2.50
N ASP A 42 -14.91 -9.42 -2.27
CA ASP A 42 -16.09 -9.84 -3.05
C ASP A 42 -16.59 -8.77 -4.04
N TRP A 43 -15.96 -7.59 -4.05
CA TRP A 43 -16.37 -6.42 -4.85
C TRP A 43 -15.81 -6.38 -6.27
N TYR A 44 -14.82 -7.21 -6.61
CA TYR A 44 -14.29 -7.32 -7.97
C TYR A 44 -14.61 -8.67 -8.61
N VAL A 45 -14.81 -8.69 -9.92
CA VAL A 45 -15.11 -9.92 -10.69
C VAL A 45 -13.99 -10.98 -10.65
N TRP A 46 -12.77 -10.57 -10.26
CA TRP A 46 -11.62 -11.43 -10.05
C TRP A 46 -11.45 -11.88 -8.59
N GLY A 47 -12.23 -11.32 -7.67
CA GLY A 47 -12.20 -11.67 -6.25
C GLY A 47 -12.79 -13.06 -5.98
N GLN A 48 -12.50 -13.64 -4.82
CA GLN A 48 -13.02 -14.95 -4.39
C GLN A 48 -12.68 -16.15 -5.29
N LYS A 49 -11.63 -16.02 -6.13
CA LYS A 49 -11.20 -17.05 -7.10
C LYS A 49 -9.73 -17.45 -6.90
N PRO A 50 -9.34 -18.01 -5.73
CA PRO A 50 -7.94 -18.19 -5.37
C PRO A 50 -7.15 -19.05 -6.37
N ALA A 51 -7.65 -20.22 -6.76
CA ALA A 51 -6.93 -21.10 -7.70
C ALA A 51 -6.67 -20.42 -9.05
N LEU A 52 -7.70 -19.80 -9.63
CA LEU A 52 -7.60 -19.09 -10.90
C LEU A 52 -6.73 -17.84 -10.78
N PHE A 53 -6.85 -17.09 -9.67
CA PHE A 53 -5.99 -15.95 -9.38
C PHE A 53 -4.52 -16.39 -9.37
N LEU A 54 -4.18 -17.47 -8.67
CA LEU A 54 -2.81 -17.98 -8.57
C LEU A 54 -2.27 -18.43 -9.93
N GLU A 55 -3.08 -19.12 -10.74
CA GLU A 55 -2.74 -19.49 -12.11
C GLU A 55 -2.41 -18.25 -12.95
N LYS A 56 -3.32 -17.26 -12.97
CA LYS A 56 -3.14 -16.06 -13.80
C LYS A 56 -2.04 -15.14 -13.27
N TRP A 57 -1.83 -15.08 -11.96
CA TRP A 57 -0.70 -14.36 -11.35
C TRP A 57 0.62 -14.91 -11.86
N LYS A 58 0.81 -16.23 -11.81
CA LYS A 58 2.04 -16.89 -12.28
C LYS A 58 2.22 -16.72 -13.78
N LEU A 59 1.14 -16.80 -14.56
CA LEU A 59 1.16 -16.55 -16.00
C LEU A 59 1.65 -15.13 -16.34
N VAL A 60 1.04 -14.11 -15.72
CA VAL A 60 1.42 -12.70 -15.94
C VAL A 60 2.85 -12.44 -15.46
N THR A 61 3.21 -12.97 -14.28
CA THR A 61 4.57 -12.81 -13.73
C THR A 61 5.63 -13.43 -14.63
N ALA A 62 5.39 -14.64 -15.15
CA ALA A 62 6.32 -15.30 -16.08
C ALA A 62 6.54 -14.47 -17.35
N ALA A 63 5.45 -13.96 -17.95
CA ALA A 63 5.53 -13.09 -19.13
C ALA A 63 6.30 -11.79 -18.83
N VAL A 64 6.00 -11.13 -17.70
CA VAL A 64 6.67 -9.89 -17.27
C VAL A 64 8.15 -10.13 -17.04
N ARG A 65 8.54 -11.21 -16.36
CA ARG A 65 9.96 -11.52 -16.11
C ARG A 65 10.72 -11.83 -17.40
N SER A 66 10.07 -12.46 -18.36
CA SER A 66 10.69 -12.78 -19.66
C SER A 66 10.88 -11.54 -20.53
N VAL A 67 9.91 -10.63 -20.57
CA VAL A 67 9.89 -9.51 -21.54
C VAL A 67 10.27 -8.16 -20.93
N ALA A 68 9.95 -7.94 -19.66
CA ALA A 68 10.09 -6.68 -18.93
C ALA A 68 10.73 -6.87 -17.54
N PRO A 69 11.97 -7.38 -17.44
CA PRO A 69 12.58 -7.77 -16.17
C PRO A 69 12.86 -6.61 -15.19
N LYS A 70 12.68 -5.35 -15.61
CA LYS A 70 12.76 -4.16 -14.74
C LYS A 70 11.41 -3.81 -14.08
N THR A 71 10.36 -4.56 -14.37
CA THR A 71 9.04 -4.39 -13.75
C THR A 71 8.92 -5.30 -12.54
N LEU A 72 8.46 -4.74 -11.42
CA LEU A 72 8.29 -5.43 -10.14
C LEU A 72 6.83 -5.86 -9.97
N MET A 73 6.61 -7.10 -9.55
CA MET A 73 5.28 -7.62 -9.24
C MET A 73 4.89 -7.26 -7.79
N LEU A 74 3.82 -6.47 -7.64
CA LEU A 74 3.29 -6.02 -6.35
C LEU A 74 2.02 -6.81 -5.98
N TRP A 75 2.13 -7.77 -5.07
CA TRP A 75 0.98 -8.54 -4.56
C TRP A 75 0.32 -7.78 -3.42
N ALA A 76 -0.93 -7.36 -3.58
CA ALA A 76 -1.59 -6.47 -2.62
C ALA A 76 -3.05 -6.88 -2.36
N PRO A 77 -3.32 -7.70 -1.33
CA PRO A 77 -4.66 -7.94 -0.82
C PRO A 77 -5.24 -6.71 -0.10
N ASN A 78 -6.53 -6.77 0.23
CA ASN A 78 -7.15 -5.90 1.23
C ASN A 78 -6.84 -6.43 2.65
N SER A 79 -6.79 -5.57 3.68
CA SER A 79 -6.67 -5.99 5.08
C SER A 79 -7.68 -7.07 5.46
N GLY A 80 -7.30 -7.95 6.38
CA GLY A 80 -8.10 -9.12 6.72
C GLY A 80 -9.41 -8.76 7.39
N PHE A 81 -10.51 -9.23 6.83
CA PHE A 81 -11.88 -9.09 7.38
C PHE A 81 -12.64 -10.42 7.36
N GLY A 82 -11.97 -11.51 6.98
CA GLY A 82 -12.51 -12.87 7.05
C GLY A 82 -12.47 -13.43 8.47
N LYS A 83 -13.04 -14.62 8.65
CA LYS A 83 -13.03 -15.35 9.93
C LYS A 83 -11.61 -15.66 10.44
N ASP A 84 -10.66 -15.86 9.53
CA ASP A 84 -9.27 -16.22 9.77
C ASP A 84 -8.43 -15.92 8.51
N GLN A 85 -7.11 -16.09 8.61
CA GLN A 85 -6.19 -15.86 7.50
C GLN A 85 -6.36 -16.83 6.32
N ASP A 86 -7.01 -17.97 6.53
CA ASP A 86 -7.27 -19.01 5.53
C ASP A 86 -8.66 -18.89 4.90
N ALA A 87 -9.46 -17.90 5.30
CA ALA A 87 -10.79 -17.70 4.76
C ALA A 87 -10.76 -17.39 3.25
N LEU A 88 -11.76 -17.88 2.51
CA LEU A 88 -11.94 -17.55 1.10
C LEU A 88 -12.18 -16.05 0.91
N LEU A 89 -13.10 -15.50 1.71
CA LEU A 89 -13.42 -14.08 1.76
C LEU A 89 -12.62 -13.43 2.88
N GLY A 90 -11.86 -12.40 2.55
CA GLY A 90 -11.09 -11.60 3.50
C GLY A 90 -9.87 -12.29 4.11
N GLY A 91 -9.58 -13.56 3.80
CA GLY A 91 -8.32 -14.22 4.16
C GLY A 91 -7.21 -13.97 3.15
N TYR A 92 -5.98 -14.33 3.48
CA TYR A 92 -4.80 -14.05 2.65
C TYR A 92 -4.19 -15.30 2.01
N THR A 93 -4.05 -16.37 2.79
CA THR A 93 -3.12 -17.48 2.47
C THR A 93 -3.52 -18.21 1.19
N LYS A 94 -4.82 -18.33 0.91
CA LYS A 94 -5.36 -18.91 -0.33
C LYS A 94 -4.98 -18.13 -1.59
N TYR A 95 -4.62 -16.86 -1.46
CA TYR A 95 -4.23 -15.97 -2.56
C TYR A 95 -2.73 -15.71 -2.61
N TRP A 96 -1.93 -16.32 -1.74
CA TRP A 96 -0.48 -16.13 -1.73
C TRP A 96 0.20 -16.95 -2.84
N PRO A 97 0.88 -16.32 -3.81
CA PRO A 97 1.45 -17.04 -4.95
C PRO A 97 2.79 -17.72 -4.70
N GLY A 98 3.43 -17.48 -3.54
CA GLY A 98 4.79 -17.88 -3.24
C GLY A 98 5.76 -16.69 -3.36
N GLY A 99 6.76 -16.63 -2.46
CA GLY A 99 7.68 -15.50 -2.37
C GLY A 99 8.58 -15.34 -3.61
N GLU A 100 8.77 -16.42 -4.36
CA GLU A 100 9.46 -16.41 -5.64
C GLU A 100 8.66 -15.75 -6.76
N TRP A 101 7.35 -15.51 -6.62
CA TRP A 101 6.49 -14.85 -7.61
C TRP A 101 6.13 -13.40 -7.27
N VAL A 102 6.71 -12.85 -6.21
CA VAL A 102 6.40 -11.52 -5.68
C VAL A 102 7.68 -10.75 -5.46
N ASP A 103 7.75 -9.51 -5.96
CA ASP A 103 8.90 -8.62 -5.76
C ASP A 103 8.63 -7.59 -4.66
N MET A 104 7.35 -7.23 -4.44
CA MET A 104 6.89 -6.31 -3.41
C MET A 104 5.60 -6.82 -2.78
N ILE A 105 5.49 -6.70 -1.45
CA ILE A 105 4.31 -7.10 -0.69
C ILE A 105 3.50 -5.86 -0.36
N GLY A 106 2.23 -5.85 -0.76
CA GLY A 106 1.33 -4.73 -0.62
C GLY A 106 0.21 -5.03 0.37
N LEU A 107 -0.40 -3.97 0.89
CA LEU A 107 -1.67 -4.05 1.61
C LEU A 107 -2.53 -2.84 1.26
N SER A 108 -3.83 -3.08 1.07
CA SER A 108 -4.82 -2.01 0.92
C SER A 108 -5.69 -1.98 2.18
N PHE A 109 -5.77 -0.84 2.87
CA PHE A 109 -6.65 -0.69 4.02
C PHE A 109 -6.94 0.77 4.33
N TYR A 110 -8.08 1.01 4.97
CA TYR A 110 -8.66 2.34 5.12
C TYR A 110 -9.30 2.47 6.48
N HIS A 111 -9.38 3.71 6.96
CA HIS A 111 -10.26 4.02 8.08
C HIS A 111 -11.63 4.45 7.57
N TYR A 112 -12.63 3.64 7.86
CA TYR A 112 -14.04 3.90 7.51
C TYR A 112 -14.95 4.12 8.72
N GLY A 113 -14.44 3.95 9.95
CA GLY A 113 -15.27 3.91 11.15
C GLY A 113 -16.14 2.65 11.27
N GLY A 114 -15.56 1.50 10.90
CA GLY A 114 -16.20 0.18 11.02
C GLY A 114 -17.21 -0.14 9.92
N HIS A 115 -17.96 -1.24 10.11
CA HIS A 115 -18.95 -1.72 9.13
C HIS A 115 -20.08 -0.70 8.89
N GLU A 116 -20.46 0.03 9.94
CA GLU A 116 -21.49 1.09 9.88
C GLU A 116 -21.03 2.34 9.12
N ARG A 117 -19.75 2.44 8.76
CA ARG A 117 -19.14 3.62 8.13
C ARG A 117 -19.34 4.90 8.95
N ALA A 118 -19.16 4.83 10.28
CA ALA A 118 -19.44 5.95 11.17
C ALA A 118 -18.32 7.02 11.10
N ASN A 119 -18.67 8.30 11.23
CA ASN A 119 -17.71 9.39 11.31
C ASN A 119 -17.10 9.48 12.71
N VAL A 120 -16.18 8.55 13.02
CA VAL A 120 -15.44 8.47 14.28
C VAL A 120 -13.95 8.63 14.03
N LEU A 121 -13.19 8.96 15.07
CA LEU A 121 -11.73 8.98 14.95
C LEU A 121 -11.19 7.55 14.82
N PRO A 122 -10.08 7.34 14.09
CA PRO A 122 -9.36 6.08 14.18
C PRO A 122 -8.86 5.87 15.62
N SER A 123 -8.84 4.61 16.05
CA SER A 123 -8.20 4.27 17.33
C SER A 123 -6.72 4.68 17.30
N PRO A 124 -6.09 5.03 18.44
CA PRO A 124 -4.76 5.67 18.45
C PRO A 124 -3.65 4.94 17.69
N THR A 125 -3.75 3.61 17.55
CA THR A 125 -2.76 2.75 16.86
C THR A 125 -3.37 1.95 15.70
N GLU A 126 -4.58 2.27 15.26
CA GLU A 126 -5.34 1.47 14.28
C GLU A 126 -4.55 1.15 13.02
N ALA A 127 -3.93 2.15 12.38
CA ALA A 127 -3.16 1.95 11.16
C ALA A 127 -1.92 1.08 11.42
N GLN A 128 -1.24 1.32 12.54
CA GLN A 128 -0.03 0.60 12.94
C GLN A 128 -0.33 -0.86 13.27
N ASP A 129 -1.40 -1.13 14.01
CA ASP A 129 -1.77 -2.48 14.40
C ASP A 129 -2.24 -3.28 13.17
N THR A 130 -3.02 -2.66 12.29
CA THR A 130 -3.46 -3.27 11.02
C THR A 130 -2.28 -3.76 10.18
N ILE A 131 -1.29 -2.90 9.91
CA ILE A 131 -0.12 -3.30 9.12
C ILE A 131 0.76 -4.29 9.88
N LYS A 132 0.94 -4.13 11.20
CA LYS A 132 1.73 -5.06 12.03
C LYS A 132 1.19 -6.47 11.97
N ASP A 133 -0.12 -6.64 12.04
CA ASP A 133 -0.75 -7.95 11.97
C ASP A 133 -0.52 -8.61 10.62
N PHE A 134 -0.54 -7.84 9.53
CA PHE A 134 -0.21 -8.34 8.21
C PHE A 134 1.28 -8.72 8.07
N VAL A 135 2.21 -7.89 8.54
CA VAL A 135 3.65 -8.19 8.42
C VAL A 135 4.14 -9.29 9.35
N LYS A 136 3.37 -9.68 10.39
CA LYS A 136 3.63 -10.94 11.12
C LYS A 136 3.53 -12.16 10.21
N LEU A 137 2.67 -12.09 9.18
CA LEU A 137 2.46 -13.16 8.20
C LEU A 137 3.38 -12.99 7.00
N PHE A 138 3.40 -11.78 6.42
CA PHE A 138 4.04 -11.53 5.13
C PHE A 138 5.29 -10.63 5.18
N GLY A 139 5.74 -10.22 6.36
CA GLY A 139 6.88 -9.30 6.51
C GLY A 139 8.25 -9.95 6.32
N SER A 140 9.29 -9.14 6.50
CA SER A 140 10.69 -9.49 6.24
C SER A 140 11.19 -10.78 6.90
N LYS A 141 10.63 -11.15 8.07
CA LYS A 141 10.98 -12.39 8.78
C LYS A 141 10.57 -13.67 8.04
N ASN A 142 9.49 -13.60 7.25
CA ASN A 142 8.96 -14.74 6.50
C ASN A 142 9.28 -14.59 5.00
N HIS A 143 9.30 -13.35 4.51
CA HIS A 143 9.57 -13.00 3.13
C HIS A 143 10.37 -11.70 3.07
N ASP A 144 11.65 -11.78 2.71
CA ASP A 144 12.56 -10.63 2.61
C ASP A 144 12.23 -9.75 1.39
N ARG A 145 11.12 -9.01 1.47
CA ARG A 145 10.56 -8.14 0.43
C ARG A 145 10.13 -6.80 1.03
N PRO A 146 10.22 -5.68 0.28
CA PRO A 146 9.68 -4.41 0.74
C PRO A 146 8.15 -4.47 0.88
N VAL A 147 7.64 -3.80 1.92
CA VAL A 147 6.21 -3.64 2.16
C VAL A 147 5.72 -2.29 1.63
N VAL A 148 4.54 -2.26 1.03
CA VAL A 148 3.90 -1.06 0.50
C VAL A 148 2.46 -0.99 1.00
N LEU A 149 2.04 0.17 1.51
CA LEU A 149 0.61 0.45 1.59
C LEU A 149 0.16 0.86 0.20
N ALA A 150 -0.39 -0.12 -0.52
CA ALA A 150 -0.75 0.00 -1.93
C ALA A 150 -1.94 0.93 -2.14
N GLU A 151 -2.83 1.00 -1.15
CA GLU A 151 -3.87 2.00 -1.02
C GLU A 151 -4.20 2.23 0.46
N THR A 152 -4.37 3.49 0.85
CA THR A 152 -4.95 3.84 2.14
C THR A 152 -5.54 5.24 2.13
N ALA A 153 -6.54 5.48 2.96
CA ALA A 153 -7.05 6.80 3.32
C ALA A 153 -8.00 6.66 4.52
N ALA A 154 -8.48 7.79 5.03
CA ALA A 154 -9.62 7.83 5.94
C ALA A 154 -10.80 8.52 5.25
N SER A 155 -11.97 7.87 5.26
CA SER A 155 -13.16 8.46 4.67
C SER A 155 -13.86 9.41 5.64
N TYR A 156 -14.54 10.40 5.08
CA TYR A 156 -15.67 11.04 5.74
C TYR A 156 -16.94 10.68 4.99
N THR A 157 -17.86 10.05 5.71
CA THR A 157 -19.00 9.36 5.13
C THR A 157 -20.23 10.25 5.15
N ARG A 158 -20.93 10.30 4.02
CA ARG A 158 -22.26 10.90 3.90
C ARG A 158 -23.23 9.94 3.23
N SER A 159 -24.52 10.06 3.53
CA SER A 159 -25.56 9.53 2.64
C SER A 159 -25.52 10.24 1.28
N LEU A 160 -26.16 9.65 0.27
CA LEU A 160 -26.18 10.21 -1.09
C LEU A 160 -26.89 11.58 -1.17
N ASP A 161 -27.78 11.89 -0.22
CA ASP A 161 -28.40 13.22 -0.08
C ASP A 161 -27.51 14.22 0.70
N GLY A 162 -26.28 13.84 1.03
CA GLY A 162 -25.25 14.71 1.61
C GLY A 162 -25.25 14.79 3.14
N LYS A 163 -26.16 14.11 3.84
CA LYS A 163 -26.17 14.12 5.32
C LYS A 163 -24.97 13.32 5.85
N PRO A 164 -24.21 13.84 6.84
CA PRO A 164 -23.15 13.07 7.49
C PRO A 164 -23.68 11.76 8.07
N ALA A 165 -22.91 10.69 7.92
CA ALA A 165 -23.15 9.46 8.66
C ALA A 165 -23.01 9.70 10.19
N PRO A 166 -23.64 8.86 11.04
CA PRO A 166 -23.53 8.97 12.49
C PRO A 166 -22.07 9.00 12.95
N GLY A 167 -21.80 9.70 14.04
CA GLY A 167 -20.45 9.83 14.61
C GLY A 167 -20.22 11.20 15.21
N THR A 168 -19.16 11.33 16.00
CA THR A 168 -18.81 12.57 16.73
C THR A 168 -17.62 13.30 16.14
N ALA A 169 -16.90 12.69 15.20
CA ALA A 169 -15.69 13.25 14.62
C ALA A 169 -16.00 14.07 13.36
N ASN A 170 -15.28 15.17 13.19
CA ASN A 170 -15.31 15.94 11.95
C ASN A 170 -14.29 15.38 10.94
N GLU A 171 -14.52 15.66 9.66
CA GLU A 171 -13.69 15.19 8.54
C GLU A 171 -12.20 15.52 8.71
N ARG A 172 -11.88 16.71 9.22
CA ARG A 172 -10.51 17.16 9.39
C ARG A 172 -9.76 16.27 10.37
N ASP A 173 -10.35 16.01 11.54
CA ASP A 173 -9.68 15.29 12.61
C ASP A 173 -9.54 13.79 12.28
N ILE A 174 -10.52 13.20 11.60
CA ILE A 174 -10.43 11.82 11.10
C ILE A 174 -9.23 11.66 10.15
N LYS A 175 -9.16 12.51 9.14
CA LYS A 175 -8.12 12.44 8.09
C LYS A 175 -6.73 12.77 8.60
N LEU A 176 -6.60 13.82 9.42
CA LEU A 176 -5.31 14.20 9.99
C LEU A 176 -4.83 13.19 11.04
N SER A 177 -5.72 12.59 11.83
CA SER A 177 -5.34 11.53 12.78
C SER A 177 -4.79 10.30 12.06
N TRP A 178 -5.48 9.85 11.00
CA TRP A 178 -5.02 8.72 10.17
C TRP A 178 -3.66 9.00 9.52
N MET A 179 -3.52 10.15 8.85
CA MET A 179 -2.25 10.54 8.23
C MET A 179 -1.11 10.64 9.26
N SER A 180 -1.40 11.15 10.46
CA SER A 180 -0.39 11.25 11.53
C SER A 180 0.08 9.89 12.01
N GLN A 181 -0.80 8.88 12.09
CA GLN A 181 -0.39 7.51 12.42
C GLN A 181 0.53 6.93 11.35
N LEU A 182 0.16 7.08 10.08
CA LEU A 182 0.91 6.56 8.92
C LEU A 182 2.31 7.16 8.80
N LEU A 183 2.47 8.46 9.11
CA LEU A 183 3.74 9.17 9.03
C LEU A 183 4.54 9.19 10.34
N SER A 184 4.04 8.51 11.38
CA SER A 184 4.65 8.53 12.71
C SER A 184 6.01 7.81 12.75
N ARG A 185 6.86 8.24 13.68
CA ARG A 185 8.10 7.53 13.98
C ARG A 185 7.83 6.10 14.49
N SER A 186 6.77 5.91 15.27
CA SER A 186 6.39 4.59 15.78
C SER A 186 6.00 3.64 14.65
N MET A 187 5.35 4.12 13.59
CA MET A 187 5.10 3.32 12.38
C MET A 187 6.41 2.85 11.74
N ALA A 188 7.38 3.77 11.55
CA ALA A 188 8.67 3.44 10.96
C ALA A 188 9.49 2.44 11.80
N GLU A 189 9.38 2.51 13.14
CA GLU A 189 10.01 1.57 14.06
C GLU A 189 9.29 0.21 14.09
N ALA A 190 7.96 0.21 13.96
CA ALA A 190 7.14 -1.00 14.00
C ALA A 190 7.21 -1.81 12.69
N VAL A 191 7.32 -1.15 11.53
CA VAL A 191 7.37 -1.77 10.21
C VAL A 191 8.53 -1.18 9.39
N PRO A 192 9.78 -1.51 9.73
CA PRO A 192 10.97 -0.95 9.06
C PRO A 192 11.05 -1.33 7.55
N GLU A 193 10.35 -2.38 7.13
CA GLU A 193 10.23 -2.79 5.73
C GLU A 193 9.21 -1.98 4.92
N LEU A 194 8.41 -1.10 5.54
CA LEU A 194 7.48 -0.21 4.83
C LEU A 194 8.24 0.82 4.00
N LYS A 195 8.06 0.81 2.67
CA LYS A 195 8.79 1.67 1.72
C LYS A 195 7.95 2.70 0.99
N ALA A 196 6.63 2.51 0.92
CA ALA A 196 5.73 3.44 0.27
C ALA A 196 4.35 3.42 0.90
N ILE A 197 3.71 4.59 0.91
CA ILE A 197 2.34 4.80 1.35
C ILE A 197 1.61 5.52 0.22
N VAL A 198 0.60 4.89 -0.35
CA VAL A 198 -0.18 5.44 -1.45
C VAL A 198 -1.53 5.91 -0.91
N TRP A 199 -1.69 7.23 -0.80
CA TRP A 199 -2.96 7.81 -0.38
C TRP A 199 -4.00 7.74 -1.50
N PHE A 200 -5.21 7.31 -1.17
CA PHE A 200 -6.34 7.23 -2.12
C PHE A 200 -7.09 8.57 -2.16
N GLU A 201 -6.65 9.48 -3.02
CA GLU A 201 -7.17 10.85 -3.11
C GLU A 201 -8.40 10.94 -4.02
N VAL A 202 -9.53 10.35 -3.59
CA VAL A 202 -10.76 10.24 -4.41
C VAL A 202 -11.99 10.51 -3.56
N MET A 203 -13.04 11.06 -4.18
CA MET A 203 -14.40 10.98 -3.65
C MET A 203 -15.17 10.02 -4.53
N LYS A 204 -15.84 9.02 -3.94
CA LYS A 204 -16.61 8.02 -4.69
C LYS A 204 -17.84 7.57 -3.92
N ASN A 205 -18.79 7.00 -4.65
CA ASN A 205 -19.93 6.32 -4.08
C ASN A 205 -19.61 4.83 -4.00
N GLU A 206 -19.68 4.25 -2.79
CA GLU A 206 -19.46 2.82 -2.58
C GLU A 206 -20.26 2.29 -1.39
N ASN A 207 -20.44 0.98 -1.33
CA ASN A 207 -20.96 0.28 -0.16
C ASN A 207 -19.82 -0.38 0.62
N ALA A 208 -20.08 -0.79 1.87
CA ALA A 208 -19.20 -1.76 2.55
C ALA A 208 -19.38 -3.15 1.92
N ALA A 209 -18.43 -4.05 2.20
CA ALA A 209 -18.55 -5.46 1.82
C ALA A 209 -19.89 -6.04 2.29
N GLY A 210 -20.44 -6.98 1.51
CA GLY A 210 -21.83 -7.43 1.67
C GLY A 210 -22.86 -6.45 1.08
N ASN A 211 -24.14 -6.80 1.22
CA ASN A 211 -25.25 -6.07 0.59
C ASN A 211 -25.68 -4.83 1.40
N THR A 212 -24.73 -3.92 1.67
CA THR A 212 -24.98 -2.67 2.40
C THR A 212 -25.37 -1.53 1.46
N PRO A 213 -26.09 -0.49 1.94
CA PRO A 213 -26.42 0.67 1.13
C PRO A 213 -25.17 1.43 0.66
N VAL A 214 -25.24 1.98 -0.55
CA VAL A 214 -24.21 2.86 -1.10
C VAL A 214 -24.19 4.19 -0.34
N LYS A 215 -22.99 4.63 0.05
CA LYS A 215 -22.71 5.91 0.70
C LYS A 215 -21.72 6.71 -0.15
N SER A 216 -21.65 8.02 0.09
CA SER A 216 -20.65 8.91 -0.48
C SER A 216 -19.46 8.97 0.46
N GLU A 217 -18.32 8.46 0.02
CA GLU A 217 -17.07 8.40 0.78
C GLU A 217 -16.09 9.46 0.23
N ASP A 218 -15.73 10.44 1.06
CA ASP A 218 -14.71 11.44 0.70
C ASP A 218 -13.37 11.07 1.34
N PHE A 219 -12.40 10.62 0.54
CA PHE A 219 -11.04 10.29 0.99
C PHE A 219 -10.04 11.43 0.75
N ARG A 220 -10.46 12.52 0.11
CA ARG A 220 -9.55 13.58 -0.31
C ARG A 220 -9.02 14.35 0.89
N ILE A 221 -7.72 14.55 0.96
CA ILE A 221 -7.10 15.33 2.04
C ILE A 221 -6.46 16.62 1.52
N VAL A 222 -6.06 16.67 0.24
CA VAL A 222 -5.42 17.85 -0.38
C VAL A 222 -6.29 18.50 -1.47
N THR A 223 -7.12 17.72 -2.15
CA THR A 223 -8.04 18.16 -3.22
C THR A 223 -9.48 18.34 -2.74
N GLY A 224 -9.71 18.18 -1.44
CA GLY A 224 -11.01 18.40 -0.79
C GLY A 224 -11.39 19.88 -0.73
N GLN A 225 -12.64 20.16 -0.36
CA GLN A 225 -13.17 21.54 -0.30
C GLN A 225 -13.01 22.19 1.09
N ILE A 226 -12.63 21.43 2.12
CA ILE A 226 -12.47 21.96 3.49
C ILE A 226 -11.10 22.63 3.61
N LYS A 227 -11.07 23.95 3.44
CA LYS A 227 -9.82 24.73 3.43
C LYS A 227 -8.92 24.52 4.67
N PRO A 228 -9.45 24.51 5.91
CA PRO A 228 -8.60 24.23 7.08
C PRO A 228 -7.93 22.85 7.04
N LEU A 229 -8.63 21.82 6.54
CA LEU A 229 -8.07 20.49 6.37
C LEU A 229 -6.96 20.49 5.32
N THR A 230 -7.21 21.07 4.14
CA THR A 230 -6.21 21.12 3.07
C THR A 230 -4.96 21.88 3.53
N ASP A 231 -5.12 23.03 4.20
CA ASP A 231 -4.01 23.83 4.70
C ASP A 231 -3.15 23.05 5.71
N ASP A 232 -3.78 22.30 6.62
CA ASP A 232 -3.06 21.50 7.61
C ASP A 232 -2.42 20.24 7.03
N ALA A 233 -3.05 19.61 6.03
CA ALA A 233 -2.44 18.53 5.27
C ALA A 233 -1.20 19.01 4.52
N TYR A 234 -1.26 20.19 3.88
CA TYR A 234 -0.08 20.80 3.24
C TYR A 234 1.03 21.08 4.25
N LYS A 235 0.71 21.59 5.45
CA LYS A 235 1.72 21.79 6.50
C LYS A 235 2.35 20.46 6.90
N LEU A 236 1.56 19.42 7.17
CA LEU A 236 2.06 18.11 7.57
C LEU A 236 3.00 17.51 6.51
N LEU A 237 2.61 17.57 5.24
CA LEU A 237 3.37 16.98 4.13
C LEU A 237 4.60 17.81 3.72
N SER A 238 4.60 19.12 4.00
CA SER A 238 5.71 20.02 3.65
C SER A 238 6.78 20.16 4.73
N HIS A 239 6.57 19.61 5.94
CA HIS A 239 7.58 19.62 7.00
C HIS A 239 8.82 18.83 6.55
N ARG A 240 9.80 19.54 6.00
CA ARG A 240 11.17 19.05 5.85
C ARG A 240 11.70 18.79 7.25
N SER A 241 12.17 17.58 7.50
CA SER A 241 12.93 17.24 8.70
C SER A 241 13.99 18.32 8.96
N SER A 242 13.77 19.12 10.01
CA SER A 242 14.79 20.04 10.48
C SER A 242 15.93 19.18 11.04
N LYS A 243 17.09 19.23 10.39
CA LYS A 243 18.38 18.61 10.74
C LYS A 243 18.63 17.21 10.16
N SER A 244 18.99 17.17 8.87
CA SER A 244 20.08 16.28 8.46
C SER A 244 21.34 16.75 9.20
N SER A 245 21.74 16.01 10.23
CA SER A 245 23.03 16.18 10.88
C SER A 245 24.12 16.03 9.81
N LYS A 246 24.99 17.04 9.71
CA LYS A 246 26.16 17.01 8.83
C LYS A 246 26.90 15.68 9.02
N VAL A 247 26.94 14.87 7.97
CA VAL A 247 27.82 13.70 7.88
C VAL A 247 29.24 14.19 8.14
N ARG A 248 29.78 13.88 9.32
CA ARG A 248 31.18 14.16 9.67
C ARG A 248 32.04 13.23 8.80
N LYS A 249 32.73 13.79 7.81
CA LYS A 249 33.73 13.05 7.03
C LYS A 249 34.77 12.45 8.00
N PRO A 250 35.19 11.18 7.82
CA PRO A 250 36.26 10.62 8.64
C PRO A 250 37.56 11.37 8.35
N LYS A 251 38.25 11.83 9.40
CA LYS A 251 39.63 12.31 9.29
C LYS A 251 40.49 11.14 8.81
N ARG A 252 41.11 11.26 7.64
CA ARG A 252 42.21 10.37 7.22
C ARG A 252 43.36 10.57 8.20
N SER A 253 43.68 9.53 8.99
CA SER A 253 44.95 9.44 9.69
C SER A 253 46.05 9.19 8.66
N GLY A 254 46.95 10.15 8.49
CA GLY A 254 48.14 10.00 7.65
C GLY A 254 49.07 8.96 8.28
N HIS A 255 49.34 7.89 7.54
CA HIS A 255 50.28 6.85 7.95
C HIS A 255 51.71 7.26 7.54
N LEU A 256 52.55 7.39 8.57
CA LEU A 256 53.98 7.06 8.62
C LEU A 256 54.92 7.65 7.56
N GLY A 257 55.54 8.77 7.92
CA GLY A 257 56.82 9.20 7.36
C GLY A 257 57.95 8.25 7.75
N LYS A 258 58.65 7.72 6.75
CA LYS A 258 59.93 7.00 6.88
C LYS A 258 60.96 7.89 7.58
N LYS A 259 61.46 7.49 8.75
CA LYS A 259 62.72 8.02 9.31
C LYS A 259 63.88 7.14 8.85
N ARG A 260 64.84 7.78 8.18
CA ARG A 260 66.16 7.25 7.82
C ARG A 260 66.95 6.94 9.09
N VAL A 261 67.62 5.79 9.10
CA VAL A 261 68.70 5.47 10.04
C VAL A 261 70.02 5.91 9.40
N GLY A 262 70.82 6.66 10.13
CA GLY A 262 72.20 7.01 9.75
C GLY A 262 72.92 7.74 10.88
N MET A 263 73.98 7.08 11.40
CA MET A 263 75.16 7.55 12.16
C MET A 263 74.90 8.51 13.34
N MET A 264 75.40 8.28 14.56
CA MET A 264 76.68 7.75 15.05
C MET A 264 76.46 7.15 16.45
#